data_AF-A0A7G5BWC4-F1
#
_entry.id   AF-A0A7G5BWC4-F1
#
_cell.length_a   1.000
_cell.length_b   1.000
_cell.length_c   1.000
_cell.angle_alpha   90.00
_cell.angle_beta   90.00
_cell.angle_gamma   90.00
#
_symmetry.space_group_name_H-M   'P 1'
#
loop_
_entity.id
_entity.type
_entity.pdbx_description
1 polymer ?
#
loop_
_entity_poly.entity_id
_entity_poly.type
_entity_poly.pdbx_seq_one_letter_code
_entity_poly.pdbx_strand_id
1 'polypeptide(L)'
;MVILLSSNEELSFLVDFDLLSKLVVGIGEVSEITGVPTRQLRYWEDKGIIQSVKEAEGTTRKYDYLSVKKILLVKELMDDGYTLDAAAKKVETRMKNVNEAFMKLARPSEHRSDS
;
A
#
# COMPACT_ATOMS: atom_id res chain seq x y z
N MET A 1 6.95 36.97 -4.58
CA MET A 1 6.59 36.54 -3.21
C MET A 1 6.16 35.08 -3.29
N VAL A 2 7.13 34.16 -3.22
CA VAL A 2 6.88 32.72 -3.32
C VAL A 2 6.90 32.19 -1.89
N ILE A 3 5.73 31.82 -1.37
CA ILE A 3 5.64 31.11 -0.09
C ILE A 3 5.89 29.64 -0.40
N LEU A 4 7.17 29.23 -0.40
CA LEU A 4 7.54 27.85 -0.09
C LEU A 4 7.77 27.87 1.42
N LEU A 5 6.86 27.31 2.24
CA LEU A 5 7.15 26.82 3.59
C LEU A 5 5.95 26.18 4.36
N SER A 6 4.71 26.04 3.85
CA SER A 6 3.58 25.47 4.65
C SER A 6 3.27 23.97 4.46
N SER A 7 3.93 23.27 3.53
CA SER A 7 3.45 21.97 3.05
C SER A 7 3.49 20.83 4.08
N ASN A 8 4.40 20.86 5.06
CA ASN A 8 4.62 19.72 5.95
C ASN A 8 3.62 19.62 7.11
N GLU A 9 3.10 20.73 7.63
CA GLU A 9 2.10 20.69 8.71
C GLU A 9 0.68 20.40 8.19
N GLU A 10 0.33 20.90 7.00
CA GLU A 10 -0.96 20.60 6.36
C GLU A 10 -1.07 19.11 5.99
N LEU A 11 0.03 18.50 5.52
CA LEU A 11 0.05 17.06 5.20
C LEU A 11 -0.16 16.18 6.45
N SER A 12 0.33 16.62 7.61
CA SER A 12 0.15 15.93 8.90
C SER A 12 -1.32 15.94 9.34
N PHE A 13 -2.02 17.06 9.17
CA PHE A 13 -3.45 17.16 9.48
C PHE A 13 -4.33 16.33 8.52
N LEU A 14 -3.93 16.22 7.25
CA LEU A 14 -4.67 15.46 6.23
C LEU A 14 -4.44 13.94 6.31
N VAL A 15 -3.33 13.49 6.93
CA VAL A 15 -2.97 12.07 7.00
C VAL A 15 -3.25 11.56 8.41
N ASP A 16 -4.52 11.21 8.65
CA ASP A 16 -4.92 10.50 9.86
C ASP A 16 -4.50 9.02 9.76
N PHE A 17 -3.39 8.68 10.40
CA PHE A 17 -2.85 7.32 10.44
C PHE A 17 -3.78 6.33 11.17
N ASP A 18 -4.54 6.79 12.17
CA ASP A 18 -5.49 5.93 12.89
C ASP A 18 -6.66 5.57 11.96
N LEU A 19 -7.17 6.54 11.20
CA LEU A 19 -8.18 6.31 10.18
C LEU A 19 -7.66 5.36 9.09
N LEU A 20 -6.46 5.60 8.56
CA LEU A 20 -5.86 4.73 7.54
C LEU A 20 -5.66 3.30 8.02
N SER A 21 -5.32 3.09 9.31
CA SER A 21 -5.17 1.76 9.88
C SER A 21 -6.48 0.96 9.93
N LYS A 22 -7.62 1.66 9.93
CA LYS A 22 -8.98 1.09 9.96
C LYS A 22 -9.65 1.05 8.59
N LEU A 23 -8.98 1.55 7.54
CA LEU A 23 -9.54 1.62 6.19
C LEU A 23 -9.82 0.21 5.66
N VAL A 24 -11.08 -0.03 5.30
CA VAL A 24 -11.53 -1.23 4.60
C VAL A 24 -12.57 -0.79 3.56
N VAL A 25 -12.27 -0.96 2.28
CA VAL A 25 -13.09 -0.47 1.16
C VAL A 25 -13.42 -1.57 0.18
N GLY A 26 -14.60 -1.53 -0.44
CA GLY A 26 -15.04 -2.52 -1.41
C GLY A 26 -14.29 -2.42 -2.73
N ILE A 27 -14.33 -3.51 -3.52
CA ILE A 27 -13.66 -3.55 -4.84
C ILE A 27 -14.11 -2.45 -5.80
N GLY A 28 -15.36 -1.97 -5.68
CA GLY A 28 -15.88 -0.86 -6.48
C GLY A 28 -15.15 0.44 -6.15
N GLU A 29 -15.11 0.80 -4.87
CA GLU A 29 -14.40 1.99 -4.38
C GLU A 29 -12.89 1.91 -4.70
N VAL A 30 -12.28 0.73 -4.56
CA VAL A 30 -10.88 0.54 -4.96
C VAL A 30 -10.68 0.80 -6.45
N SER A 31 -11.63 0.39 -7.30
CA SER A 31 -11.55 0.65 -8.73
C SER A 31 -11.62 2.14 -9.04
N GLU A 32 -12.50 2.88 -8.36
CA GLU A 32 -12.60 4.33 -8.50
C GLU A 32 -11.34 5.06 -8.00
N ILE A 33 -10.83 4.68 -6.82
CA ILE A 33 -9.65 5.28 -6.20
C ILE A 33 -8.40 5.06 -7.06
N THR A 34 -8.23 3.84 -7.59
CA THR A 34 -6.97 3.45 -8.26
C THR A 34 -7.02 3.59 -9.77
N GLY A 35 -8.22 3.72 -10.35
CA GLY A 35 -8.43 3.65 -11.80
C GLY A 35 -8.20 2.26 -12.40
N VAL A 36 -7.93 1.22 -11.59
CA VAL A 36 -7.79 -0.16 -12.07
C VAL A 36 -9.18 -0.78 -12.16
N PRO A 37 -9.60 -1.32 -13.32
CA PRO A 37 -10.90 -1.96 -13.46
C PRO A 37 -11.11 -3.12 -12.48
N THR A 38 -12.30 -3.24 -11.91
CA THR A 38 -12.67 -4.34 -10.97
C THR A 38 -12.31 -5.73 -11.49
N ARG A 39 -12.49 -6.00 -12.79
CA ARG A 39 -12.09 -7.26 -13.44
C ARG A 39 -10.59 -7.56 -13.29
N GLN A 40 -9.77 -6.53 -13.39
CA GLN A 40 -8.31 -6.63 -13.32
C GLN A 40 -7.88 -6.81 -11.86
N LEU A 41 -8.54 -6.13 -10.92
CA LEU A 41 -8.35 -6.36 -9.48
C LEU A 41 -8.66 -7.81 -9.09
N ARG A 42 -9.79 -8.37 -9.56
CA ARG A 42 -10.11 -9.79 -9.33
C ARG A 42 -9.03 -10.71 -9.89
N TYR A 43 -8.57 -10.44 -11.11
CA TYR A 43 -7.48 -11.21 -11.72
C TYR A 43 -6.16 -11.10 -10.93
N TRP A 44 -5.81 -9.92 -10.41
CA TRP A 44 -4.62 -9.74 -9.57
C TRP A 44 -4.74 -10.51 -8.27
N GLU A 45 -5.93 -10.57 -7.68
CA GLU A 45 -6.20 -11.38 -6.49
C GLU A 45 -6.14 -12.88 -6.78
N ASP A 46 -6.72 -13.35 -7.88
CA ASP A 46 -6.66 -14.76 -8.30
C ASP A 46 -5.21 -15.20 -8.57
N LYS A 47 -4.34 -14.27 -8.98
CA LYS A 47 -2.89 -14.46 -9.12
C LYS A 47 -2.11 -14.35 -7.80
N GLY A 48 -2.76 -14.03 -6.69
CA GLY A 48 -2.14 -13.84 -5.38
C GLY A 48 -1.30 -12.57 -5.26
N ILE A 49 -1.44 -11.63 -6.19
CA ILE A 49 -0.71 -10.36 -6.17
C ILE A 49 -1.27 -9.42 -5.11
N ILE A 50 -2.59 -9.43 -4.92
CA ILE A 50 -3.29 -8.72 -3.85
C ILE A 50 -4.19 -9.71 -3.11
N GLN A 51 -4.66 -9.34 -1.92
CA GLN A 51 -5.52 -10.22 -1.14
C GLN A 51 -6.62 -9.37 -0.50
N SER A 52 -7.87 -9.81 -0.59
CA SER A 52 -8.96 -9.19 0.17
C SER A 52 -8.82 -9.50 1.66
N VAL A 53 -9.34 -8.58 2.47
CA VAL A 53 -9.54 -8.82 3.90
C VAL A 53 -10.58 -9.93 4.01
N LYS A 54 -10.23 -11.05 4.67
CA LYS A 54 -11.12 -12.20 4.83
C LYS A 54 -12.38 -11.76 5.58
N GLU A 55 -13.50 -11.70 4.87
CA GLU A 55 -14.83 -11.76 5.46
C GLU A 55 -15.49 -13.11 5.12
N ALA A 56 -16.59 -13.42 5.80
CA ALA A 56 -17.33 -14.67 5.63
C ALA A 56 -17.61 -15.01 4.15
N GLU A 57 -17.70 -16.29 3.83
CA GLU A 57 -18.00 -16.77 2.47
C GLU A 57 -19.24 -16.06 1.90
N GLY A 58 -19.14 -15.60 0.65
CA GLY A 58 -20.25 -14.94 -0.05
C GLY A 58 -20.32 -13.41 0.09
N THR A 59 -19.39 -12.78 0.81
CA THR A 59 -19.33 -11.31 0.94
C THR A 59 -18.57 -10.62 -0.21
N THR A 60 -18.93 -9.36 -0.49
CA THR A 60 -18.23 -8.50 -1.45
C THR A 60 -16.77 -8.32 -1.01
N ARG A 61 -15.81 -8.53 -1.92
CA ARG A 61 -14.37 -8.32 -1.67
C ARG A 61 -14.09 -6.92 -1.13
N LYS A 62 -13.31 -6.86 -0.05
CA LYS A 62 -12.84 -5.62 0.56
C LYS A 62 -11.32 -5.63 0.69
N TYR A 63 -10.72 -4.44 0.65
CA TYR A 63 -9.27 -4.26 0.66
C TYR A 63 -8.90 -3.20 1.71
N ASP A 64 -7.80 -3.45 2.41
CA ASP A 64 -7.24 -2.51 3.38
C ASP A 64 -6.34 -1.47 2.70
N TYR A 65 -5.85 -0.51 3.50
CA TYR A 65 -4.92 0.51 3.02
C TYR A 65 -3.68 -0.08 2.34
N LEU A 66 -3.08 -1.15 2.89
CA LEU A 66 -1.88 -1.76 2.33
C LEU A 66 -2.15 -2.39 0.96
N SER A 67 -3.31 -3.01 0.79
CA SER A 67 -3.76 -3.56 -0.48
C SER A 67 -3.97 -2.46 -1.53
N VAL A 68 -4.68 -1.38 -1.18
CA VAL A 68 -4.89 -0.23 -2.07
C VAL A 68 -3.55 0.40 -2.48
N LYS A 69 -2.63 0.58 -1.53
CA LYS A 69 -1.29 1.09 -1.80
C LYS A 69 -0.50 0.17 -2.73
N LYS A 70 -0.58 -1.14 -2.53
CA LYS A 70 0.07 -2.13 -3.42
C LYS A 70 -0.49 -2.04 -4.84
N ILE A 71 -1.81 -1.90 -5.00
CA ILE A 71 -2.49 -1.75 -6.30
C ILE A 71 -1.96 -0.51 -7.04
N LEU A 72 -1.89 0.64 -6.36
CA LEU A 72 -1.39 1.88 -6.96
C LEU A 72 0.05 1.74 -7.45
N LEU A 73 0.94 1.15 -6.64
CA LEU A 73 2.35 0.95 -7.02
C LEU A 73 2.52 -0.05 -8.17
N VAL A 74 1.70 -1.10 -8.22
CA VAL A 74 1.72 -2.06 -9.34
C VAL A 74 1.22 -1.38 -10.61
N LYS A 75 0.12 -0.60 -10.52
CA LYS A 75 -0.41 0.16 -11.65
C LYS A 75 0.62 1.14 -12.20
N GLU A 76 1.30 1.91 -11.36
CA GLU A 76 2.34 2.86 -11.77
C GLU A 76 3.44 2.18 -12.61
N LEU A 77 3.94 1.02 -12.14
CA LEU A 77 4.93 0.26 -12.92
C LEU A 77 4.34 -0.31 -14.22
N MET A 78 3.07 -0.72 -14.23
CA MET A 78 2.44 -1.16 -15.48
C MET A 78 2.30 -0.02 -16.47
N ASP A 79 1.97 1.19 -16.01
CA ASP A 79 1.90 2.40 -16.83
C ASP A 79 3.29 2.77 -17.39
N ASP A 80 4.36 2.47 -16.66
CA ASP A 80 5.76 2.58 -17.12
C ASP A 80 6.20 1.46 -18.09
N GLY A 81 5.29 0.55 -18.46
CA GLY A 81 5.54 -0.51 -19.45
C GLY A 81 6.06 -1.83 -18.87
N TYR A 82 6.08 -2.00 -17.55
CA TYR A 82 6.39 -3.30 -16.95
C TYR A 82 5.22 -4.28 -17.14
N THR A 83 5.55 -5.57 -17.28
CA THR A 83 4.55 -6.63 -17.17
C THR A 83 4.01 -6.71 -15.75
N LEU A 84 2.78 -7.22 -15.58
CA LEU A 84 2.16 -7.40 -14.27
C LEU A 84 3.05 -8.17 -13.30
N ASP A 85 3.64 -9.29 -13.73
CA ASP A 85 4.49 -10.13 -12.88
C ASP A 85 5.77 -9.39 -12.45
N ALA A 86 6.39 -8.63 -13.36
CA ALA A 86 7.57 -7.83 -13.05
C ALA A 86 7.25 -6.68 -12.09
N ALA A 87 6.11 -6.00 -12.31
CA ALA A 87 5.61 -4.95 -11.44
C ALA A 87 5.32 -5.48 -10.03
N ALA A 88 4.54 -6.56 -9.92
CA ALA A 88 4.19 -7.20 -8.66
C ALA A 88 5.43 -7.59 -7.85
N LYS A 89 6.42 -8.24 -8.49
CA LYS A 89 7.67 -8.66 -7.85
C LYS A 89 8.51 -7.46 -7.36
N LYS A 90 8.58 -6.39 -8.15
CA LYS A 90 9.29 -5.15 -7.77
C LYS A 90 8.65 -4.49 -6.56
N VAL A 91 7.32 -4.37 -6.55
CA VAL A 91 6.57 -3.78 -5.44
C VAL A 91 6.74 -4.61 -4.17
N GLU A 92 6.62 -5.94 -4.26
CA GLU A 92 6.83 -6.84 -3.12
C GLU A 92 8.24 -6.69 -2.52
N THR A 93 9.27 -6.68 -3.39
CA THR A 93 10.66 -6.47 -2.96
C THR A 93 10.83 -5.12 -2.25
N ARG A 94 10.24 -4.05 -2.79
CA ARG A 94 10.31 -2.70 -2.20
C ARG A 94 9.62 -2.66 -0.84
N MET A 95 8.43 -3.25 -0.71
CA MET A 95 7.70 -3.30 0.57
C MET A 95 8.50 -4.06 1.64
N LYS A 96 9.10 -5.20 1.27
CA LYS A 96 9.98 -5.96 2.17
C LYS A 96 11.17 -5.14 2.64
N ASN A 97 11.87 -4.47 1.73
CA ASN A 97 13.04 -3.65 2.06
C ASN A 97 12.68 -2.48 2.98
N VAL A 98 11.54 -1.82 2.75
CA VAL A 98 11.04 -0.74 3.62
C VAL A 98 10.72 -1.29 5.01
N ASN A 99 10.05 -2.42 5.10
CA ASN A 99 9.74 -3.07 6.37
C ASN A 99 11.02 -3.45 7.14
N GLU A 100 12.01 -4.04 6.47
CA GLU A 100 13.30 -4.37 7.08
C GLU A 100 14.05 -3.13 7.58
N ALA A 101 14.05 -2.04 6.80
CA ALA A 101 14.65 -0.77 7.22
C ALA A 101 13.93 -0.20 8.45
N PHE A 102 12.59 -0.20 8.46
CA PHE A 102 11.79 0.26 9.59
C PHE A 102 12.08 -0.58 10.85
N MET A 103 12.14 -1.90 10.74
CA MET A 103 12.45 -2.79 11.87
C MET A 103 13.86 -2.59 12.42
N LYS A 104 14.84 -2.23 11.59
CA LYS A 104 16.20 -1.87 12.04
C LYS A 104 16.23 -0.55 12.79
N LEU A 105 15.41 0.42 12.40
CA LEU A 105 15.32 1.73 13.06
C LEU A 105 14.47 1.69 14.33
N ALA A 106 13.43 0.87 14.35
CA ALA A 106 12.49 0.74 15.46
C ALA A 106 13.02 -0.12 16.62
N ARG A 107 14.04 -0.96 16.39
CA ARG A 107 14.78 -1.62 17.47
C ARG A 107 15.79 -0.63 18.05
N PRO A 108 15.60 -0.12 19.28
CA PRO A 108 16.66 0.61 19.95
C PRO A 108 17.87 -0.32 20.04
N SER A 109 19.06 0.22 19.82
CA SER A 109 20.32 -0.51 19.95
C SER A 109 20.45 -1.12 21.35
N GLU A 110 20.05 -2.38 21.55
CA GLU A 110 20.41 -3.21 22.71
C GLU A 110 21.89 -3.63 22.67
N HIS A 111 22.81 -2.76 22.25
CA HIS A 111 24.24 -3.06 22.12
C HIS A 111 25.15 -1.91 22.55
N ARG A 112 24.73 -1.13 23.56
CA ARG A 112 25.65 -0.22 24.30
C ARG A 112 25.56 -0.45 25.80
N SER A 113 25.83 -1.68 26.21
CA SER A 113 26.19 -2.00 27.60
C SER A 113 26.96 -3.32 27.59
N ASP A 114 28.17 -3.27 27.04
CA ASP A 114 29.27 -4.17 27.41
C ASP A 114 30.56 -3.52 26.92
N SER A 115 31.07 -2.60 27.73
CA SER A 115 32.45 -2.14 27.79
C SER A 115 32.67 -1.46 29.13
#